data_AF-A0A0M3J3J7-F1
#
_entry.id   AF-A0A0M3J3J7-F1
#
_cell.length_a   1.000
_cell.length_b   1.000
_cell.length_c   1.000
_cell.angle_alpha   90.00
_cell.angle_beta   90.00
_cell.angle_gamma   90.00
#
_symmetry.space_group_name_H-M   'P 1'
#
loop_
_entity.id
_entity.type
_entity.pdbx_description
1 polymer ?
#
loop_
_entity_poly.entity_id
_entity_poly.type
_entity_poly.pdbx_seq_one_letter_code
_entity_poly.pdbx_strand_id
1 'polypeptide(L)'
;LGHEEKRLPGLEQYTNDQIFFLSYAQTWCGISKPEATIRQVLTDPHAPVQFRVDGVVVNQPEFAEAFHCKLGSPMNPVKKCVVW
;
A
#
# COMPACT_ATOMS: atom_id res chain seq x y z
N LEU A 1 -19.96 18.09 -7.32
CA LEU A 1 -19.53 16.67 -7.33
C LEU A 1 -18.08 16.67 -6.90
N GLY A 2 -17.75 15.99 -5.81
CA GLY A 2 -16.48 16.12 -5.09
C GLY A 2 -16.55 17.14 -3.97
N HIS A 3 -16.92 16.69 -2.77
CA HIS A 3 -16.69 17.41 -1.51
C HIS A 3 -15.92 16.46 -0.60
N GLU A 4 -15.17 16.99 0.36
CA GLU A 4 -14.43 16.13 1.26
C GLU A 4 -15.40 15.42 2.20
N GLU A 5 -15.33 14.08 2.19
CA GLU A 5 -16.09 13.23 3.09
C GLU A 5 -15.67 13.47 4.54
N LYS A 6 -16.59 13.28 5.48
CA LYS A 6 -16.26 13.38 6.91
C LYS A 6 -15.25 12.31 7.31
N ARG A 7 -14.32 12.67 8.19
CA ARG A 7 -13.36 11.72 8.79
C ARG A 7 -14.09 10.58 9.51
N LEU A 8 -13.49 9.40 9.50
CA LEU A 8 -14.05 8.22 10.17
C LEU A 8 -13.99 8.37 11.69
N PRO A 9 -15.09 8.10 12.42
CA PRO A 9 -15.09 8.10 13.87
C PRO A 9 -14.08 7.11 14.46
N GLY A 10 -13.26 7.56 15.43
CA GLY A 10 -12.20 6.77 16.05
C GLY A 10 -10.89 6.65 15.26
N LEU A 11 -10.83 7.25 14.07
CA LEU A 11 -9.64 7.33 13.21
C LEU A 11 -9.42 8.76 12.69
N GLU A 12 -9.92 9.77 13.39
CA GLU A 12 -9.92 11.17 12.96
C GLU A 12 -8.50 11.75 12.81
N GLN A 13 -7.49 11.10 13.39
CA GLN A 13 -6.07 11.45 13.19
C GLN A 13 -5.56 11.17 11.77
N TYR A 14 -6.28 10.38 10.98
CA TYR A 14 -5.93 10.08 9.59
C TYR A 14 -6.76 10.89 8.62
N THR A 15 -6.15 11.32 7.51
CA THR A 15 -6.88 11.93 6.40
C THR A 15 -7.62 10.85 5.58
N ASN A 16 -8.57 11.25 4.74
CA ASN A 16 -9.32 10.32 3.89
C ASN A 16 -8.39 9.63 2.88
N ASP A 17 -7.36 10.33 2.39
CA ASP A 17 -6.33 9.74 1.53
C ASP A 17 -5.49 8.70 2.28
N GLN A 18 -5.11 8.99 3.53
CA GLN A 18 -4.43 8.00 4.37
C GLN A 18 -5.34 6.79 4.65
N ILE A 19 -6.62 7.01 4.92
CA ILE A 19 -7.62 5.93 5.11
C ILE A 19 -7.78 5.09 3.84
N PHE A 20 -7.76 5.70 2.66
CA PHE A 20 -7.81 4.96 1.39
C PHE A 20 -6.66 3.96 1.29
N PHE A 21 -5.42 4.41 1.51
CA PHE A 21 -4.25 3.54 1.47
C PHE A 21 -4.22 2.52 2.61
N LEU A 22 -4.68 2.90 3.82
CA LEU A 22 -4.82 1.96 4.95
C LEU A 22 -5.83 0.86 4.63
N SER A 23 -6.99 1.21 4.05
CA SER A 23 -8.01 0.24 3.65
C SER A 23 -7.51 -0.68 2.53
N TYR A 24 -6.78 -0.13 1.55
CA TYR A 24 -6.12 -0.93 0.51
C TYR A 24 -5.14 -1.93 1.11
N ALA A 25 -4.25 -1.49 2.01
CA ALA A 25 -3.28 -2.36 2.67
C ALA A 25 -3.96 -3.44 3.52
N GLN A 26 -5.00 -3.06 4.29
CA GLN A 26 -5.74 -3.99 5.15
C GLN A 26 -6.46 -5.09 4.37
N THR A 27 -6.87 -4.82 3.14
CA THR A 27 -7.48 -5.85 2.26
C THR A 27 -6.52 -7.03 2.01
N TRP A 28 -5.21 -6.80 2.09
CA TRP A 28 -4.17 -7.80 1.89
C TRP A 28 -3.53 -8.30 3.19
N CYS A 29 -4.04 -7.90 4.35
CA CYS A 29 -3.53 -8.39 5.63
C CYS A 29 -3.70 -9.92 5.71
N GLY A 30 -2.58 -10.62 5.85
CA GLY A 30 -2.56 -12.08 5.98
C GLY A 30 -1.17 -12.58 6.33
N ILE A 31 -1.12 -13.78 6.92
CA ILE A 31 0.11 -14.49 7.22
C ILE A 31 0.04 -15.88 6.64
N SER A 32 1.15 -16.37 6.09
CA SER A 32 1.28 -17.71 5.52
C SER A 32 2.43 -18.45 6.18
N LYS A 33 2.31 -19.77 6.27
CA LYS A 33 3.42 -20.63 6.71
C LYS A 33 4.58 -20.51 5.73
N PRO A 34 5.85 -20.61 6.18
CA PRO A 34 7.01 -20.50 5.29
C PRO A 34 6.95 -21.43 4.08
N GLU A 35 6.50 -22.68 4.27
CA GLU A 35 6.39 -23.67 3.19
C GLU A 35 5.31 -23.29 2.18
N ALA A 36 4.21 -22.70 2.66
CA ALA A 36 3.14 -22.18 1.81
C ALA A 36 3.62 -20.96 1.01
N THR A 37 4.40 -20.06 1.62
CA THR A 37 5.00 -18.91 0.93
C THR A 37 5.98 -19.36 -0.15
N ILE A 38 6.83 -20.35 0.14
CA ILE A 38 7.76 -20.91 -0.86
C ILE A 38 6.98 -21.52 -2.02
N ARG A 39 5.94 -22.32 -1.73
CA ARG A 39 5.08 -22.90 -2.76
C ARG A 39 4.39 -21.81 -3.60
N GLN A 40 3.88 -20.76 -2.96
CA GLN A 40 3.24 -19.64 -3.63
C GLN A 40 4.21 -18.98 -4.62
N VAL A 41 5.42 -18.63 -4.19
CA VAL A 41 6.44 -18.01 -5.05
C VAL A 41 6.76 -18.85 -6.29
N LEU A 42 6.66 -20.18 -6.19
CA LEU A 42 6.96 -21.09 -7.30
C LEU A 42 5.76 -21.38 -8.22
N THR A 43 4.53 -21.19 -7.77
CA THR A 43 3.34 -21.73 -8.45
C THR A 43 2.22 -20.73 -8.68
N ASP A 44 2.19 -19.63 -7.93
CA ASP A 44 1.19 -18.57 -8.04
C ASP A 44 1.76 -17.42 -8.88
N PRO A 45 1.08 -16.97 -9.95
CA PRO A 45 1.54 -15.82 -10.73
C PRO A 45 1.46 -14.49 -9.96
N HIS A 46 0.75 -14.44 -8.82
CA HIS A 46 0.63 -13.24 -8.01
C HIS A 46 1.77 -13.12 -6.99
N ALA A 47 2.23 -11.89 -6.77
CA ALA A 47 3.19 -11.60 -5.72
C ALA A 47 2.62 -11.94 -4.32
N PRO A 48 3.47 -12.37 -3.36
CA PRO A 48 3.07 -12.54 -1.97
C PRO A 48 2.46 -11.26 -1.38
N VAL A 49 1.54 -11.41 -0.42
CA VAL A 49 0.66 -10.34 0.06
C VAL A 49 1.38 -9.05 0.47
N GLN A 50 2.51 -9.14 1.18
CA GLN A 50 3.30 -7.97 1.58
C GLN A 50 3.78 -7.15 0.36
N PHE A 51 4.20 -7.83 -0.71
CA PHE A 51 4.69 -7.18 -1.93
C PHE A 51 3.56 -6.64 -2.81
N ARG A 52 2.32 -7.13 -2.64
CA ARG A 52 1.14 -6.53 -3.29
C ARG A 52 0.79 -5.17 -2.68
N VAL A 53 1.09 -4.96 -1.41
CA VAL A 53 0.93 -3.66 -0.77
C VAL A 53 2.13 -2.78 -1.10
N ASP A 54 3.30 -3.15 -0.58
CA ASP A 54 4.49 -2.30 -0.62
C ASP A 54 4.95 -2.03 -2.05
N GLY A 55 4.97 -3.05 -2.90
CA GLY A 55 5.41 -2.95 -4.30
C GLY A 55 4.50 -2.09 -5.16
N VAL A 56 3.23 -1.91 -4.78
CA VAL A 56 2.30 -1.03 -5.48
C VAL A 56 2.44 0.40 -4.97
N VAL A 57 2.27 0.61 -3.67
CA VAL A 57 2.20 1.97 -3.10
C VAL A 57 3.52 2.74 -3.19
N VAL A 58 4.67 2.03 -3.20
CA VAL A 58 6.00 2.65 -3.41
C VAL A 58 6.12 3.39 -4.75
N ASN A 59 5.34 2.96 -5.75
CA ASN A 59 5.31 3.53 -7.09
C ASN A 59 4.25 4.64 -7.25
N GLN A 60 3.47 4.95 -6.20
CA GLN A 60 2.43 5.99 -6.23
C GLN A 60 2.93 7.27 -5.53
N PRO A 61 3.15 8.38 -6.25
CA PRO A 61 3.50 9.66 -5.63
C PRO A 61 2.50 10.12 -4.56
N GLU A 62 1.22 9.85 -4.77
CA GLU A 62 0.11 10.24 -3.90
C GLU A 62 0.18 9.54 -2.54
N PHE A 63 0.69 8.30 -2.49
CA PHE A 63 0.97 7.61 -1.23
C PHE A 63 2.07 8.34 -0.45
N ALA A 64 3.16 8.70 -1.14
CA ALA A 64 4.27 9.40 -0.50
C ALA A 64 3.86 10.78 0.01
N GLU A 65 2.97 11.48 -0.69
CA GLU A 65 2.36 12.73 -0.24
C GLU A 65 1.46 12.52 0.98
N ALA A 66 0.50 11.59 0.91
CA ALA A 66 -0.45 11.32 2.00
C ALA A 66 0.25 10.96 3.33
N PHE A 67 1.37 10.23 3.27
CA PHE A 67 2.15 9.83 4.45
C PHE A 67 3.41 10.66 4.67
N HIS A 68 3.60 11.74 3.91
CA HIS A 68 4.76 12.64 4.02
C HIS A 68 6.12 11.88 4.01
N CYS A 69 6.22 10.86 3.16
CA CYS A 69 7.40 10.03 3.04
C CYS A 69 8.56 10.81 2.39
N LYS A 70 9.69 10.93 3.09
CA LYS A 70 10.89 11.61 2.57
C LYS A 70 11.38 10.95 1.28
N LEU A 71 11.77 11.75 0.29
CA LEU A 71 12.37 11.24 -0.95
C LEU A 71 13.62 10.41 -0.63
N GLY A 72 13.73 9.24 -1.26
CA GLY A 72 14.78 8.26 -1.01
C GLY A 72 14.53 7.32 0.17
N SER A 73 13.43 7.49 0.93
CA SER A 73 13.01 6.49 1.92
C SER A 73 12.54 5.19 1.24
N PRO A 74 12.51 4.05 1.96
CA PRO A 74 12.07 2.77 1.39
C PRO A 74 10.72 2.83 0.67
N MET A 75 9.79 3.65 1.18
CA MET A 75 8.45 3.82 0.62
C MET A 75 8.31 5.02 -0.33
N ASN A 76 9.39 5.77 -0.58
CA ASN A 76 9.41 6.84 -1.58
C ASN A 76 10.76 6.91 -2.32
N PRO A 77 11.11 5.88 -3.11
CA PRO A 77 12.34 5.87 -3.89
C PRO A 77 12.29 6.92 -5.00
N VAL A 78 13.48 7.38 -5.40
CA VAL A 78 13.66 8.35 -6.49
C VAL A 78 13.16 7.78 -7.82
N LYS A 79 13.43 6.51 -8.08
CA LYS A 79 12.95 5.82 -9.29
C LYS A 79 11.68 5.06 -8.98
N LYS A 80 10.59 5.42 -9.67
CA LYS A 80 9.30 4.72 -9.63
C LYS A 80 9.05 4.04 -10.98
N CYS A 81 8.36 2.91 -10.95
CA CYS A 81 7.93 2.18 -12.14
C CYS A 81 6.52 2.62 -12.53
N VAL A 82 6.32 3.01 -13.80
CA VAL A 82 5.03 3.41 -14.36
C VAL A 82 4.84 2.66 -15.68
N VAL A 83 3.66 2.06 -15.87
CA VAL A 83 3.33 1.25 -17.05
C VAL A 83 2.17 1.85 -17.83
N TRP A 84 1.12 2.29 -17.12
CA TRP A 84 -0.10 2.86 -17.68
C TRP A 84 -0.07 4.38 -17.64
#